data_AF-A0A7X7ADG1-F1
#
_entry.id   AF-A0A7X7ADG1-F1
#
_cell.length_a   1.000
_cell.length_b   1.000
_cell.length_c   1.000
_cell.angle_alpha   90.00
_cell.angle_beta   90.00
_cell.angle_gamma   90.00
#
_symmetry.space_group_name_H-M   'P 1'
#
loop_
_entity.id
_entity.type
_entity.pdbx_description
1 polymer ?
#
loop_
_entity_poly.entity_id
_entity_poly.type
_entity_poly.pdbx_seq_one_letter_code
_entity_poly.pdbx_strand_id
1 'polypeptide(L)'
;MNFFNTRTLSQNQRFNRIVIIGIIVAIVLGFIYGLVSDLAGGWELHVLYLVLGYMMAYVVRVVGRGVQKRFQILGAVLTLVIILIGDVVYPFVVYQIDLPTIISFTLQNYLSGISGLLSLLFRASAIYVGYNNSI
;
A
#
# COMPACT_ATOMS: atom_id res chain seq x y z
N MET A 1 -31.76 -10.55 31.80
CA MET A 1 -31.69 -11.42 30.61
C MET A 1 -30.24 -11.51 30.16
N ASN A 2 -29.66 -12.71 30.24
CA ASN A 2 -28.26 -12.99 30.00
C ASN A 2 -27.89 -12.91 28.51
N PHE A 3 -26.82 -12.15 28.24
CA PHE A 3 -25.69 -12.46 27.35
C PHE A 3 -25.98 -13.21 26.04
N PHE A 4 -26.27 -12.48 24.96
CA PHE A 4 -25.95 -12.92 23.60
C PHE A 4 -25.53 -11.73 22.74
N ASN A 5 -24.30 -11.26 22.97
CA ASN A 5 -23.59 -10.44 21.99
C ASN A 5 -22.51 -11.31 21.31
N THR A 6 -22.95 -12.36 20.61
CA THR A 6 -22.10 -13.36 19.96
C THR A 6 -21.50 -12.89 18.62
N ARG A 7 -21.64 -11.61 18.24
CA ARG A 7 -21.14 -11.10 16.96
C ARG A 7 -20.47 -9.74 16.98
N THR A 8 -20.17 -9.16 18.14
CA THR A 8 -19.20 -8.05 18.18
C THR A 8 -17.83 -8.58 18.51
N LEU A 9 -17.03 -8.88 17.47
CA LEU A 9 -15.58 -8.96 17.61
C LEU A 9 -15.14 -7.76 18.45
N SER A 10 -14.39 -8.04 19.53
CA SER A 10 -13.83 -6.98 20.36
C SER A 10 -12.97 -6.09 19.47
N GLN A 11 -12.87 -4.81 19.83
CA GLN A 11 -12.19 -3.84 19.00
C GLN A 11 -10.74 -4.24 18.65
N ASN A 12 -10.05 -4.89 19.60
CA ASN A 12 -8.71 -5.42 19.40
C ASN A 12 -8.70 -6.63 18.45
N GLN A 13 -9.73 -7.48 18.48
CA GLN A 13 -9.86 -8.58 17.51
C GLN A 13 -10.10 -8.05 16.09
N ARG A 14 -10.86 -6.96 15.92
CA ARG A 14 -11.04 -6.32 14.60
C ARG A 14 -9.73 -5.73 14.09
N PHE A 15 -8.96 -5.07 14.97
CA PHE A 15 -7.65 -4.54 14.63
C PHE A 15 -6.68 -5.65 14.21
N ASN A 16 -6.58 -6.73 14.99
CA ASN A 16 -5.69 -7.84 14.66
C ASN A 16 -6.10 -8.52 13.33
N ARG A 17 -7.40 -8.65 13.08
CA ARG A 17 -7.92 -9.19 11.83
C ARG A 17 -7.55 -8.32 10.62
N ILE A 18 -7.68 -7.00 10.70
CA ILE A 18 -7.30 -6.12 9.58
C ILE A 18 -5.79 -6.11 9.36
N VAL A 19 -4.96 -6.25 10.40
CA VAL A 19 -3.51 -6.35 10.21
C VAL A 19 -3.17 -7.56 9.35
N ILE A 20 -3.71 -8.73 9.68
CA ILE A 20 -3.44 -9.97 8.93
C ILE A 20 -3.98 -9.87 7.49
N ILE A 21 -5.26 -9.51 7.33
CA ILE A 21 -5.88 -9.40 5.99
C ILE A 21 -5.20 -8.30 5.17
N GLY A 22 -4.88 -7.18 5.81
CA GLY A 22 -4.25 -6.04 5.16
C GLY A 22 -2.84 -6.35 4.67
N ILE A 23 -2.05 -7.14 5.41
CA ILE A 23 -0.74 -7.61 4.94
C ILE A 23 -0.90 -8.47 3.68
N ILE A 24 -1.83 -9.44 3.70
CA ILE A 24 -2.07 -10.32 2.54
C ILE A 24 -2.48 -9.49 1.32
N VAL A 25 -3.42 -8.57 1.50
CA VAL A 25 -3.87 -7.67 0.43
C VAL A 25 -2.74 -6.77 -0.05
N ALA A 26 -1.92 -6.23 0.85
CA ALA A 26 -0.79 -5.38 0.50
C ALA A 26 0.26 -6.13 -0.35
N ILE A 27 0.52 -7.40 -0.03
CA ILE A 27 1.42 -8.23 -0.83
C ILE A 27 0.84 -8.43 -2.24
N VAL A 28 -0.43 -8.83 -2.34
CA VAL A 28 -1.09 -9.06 -3.63
C VAL A 28 -1.14 -7.78 -4.47
N LEU A 29 -1.57 -6.66 -3.89
CA LEU A 29 -1.64 -5.37 -4.58
C LEU A 29 -0.24 -4.86 -4.98
N GLY A 30 0.78 -5.07 -4.15
CA GLY A 30 2.16 -4.71 -4.46
C GLY A 30 2.72 -5.49 -5.65
N PHE A 31 2.45 -6.80 -5.74
CA PHE A 31 2.84 -7.60 -6.90
C PHE A 31 2.07 -7.21 -8.16
N ILE A 32 0.76 -6.95 -8.05
CA ILE A 32 -0.05 -6.46 -9.18
C ILE A 32 0.49 -5.11 -9.65
N TYR A 33 0.84 -4.21 -8.73
CA TYR A 33 1.45 -2.92 -9.05
C TYR A 33 2.77 -3.07 -9.82
N GLY A 34 3.68 -3.93 -9.35
CA GLY A 34 4.94 -4.22 -10.03
C GLY A 34 4.72 -4.75 -11.44
N LEU A 35 3.81 -5.71 -11.61
CA LEU A 35 3.45 -6.28 -12.91
C LEU A 35 2.82 -5.26 -13.86
N VAL A 36 1.91 -4.42 -13.37
CA VAL A 36 1.28 -3.39 -14.21
C VAL A 36 2.30 -2.32 -14.62
N SER A 37 3.21 -1.96 -13.73
CA SER A 37 4.27 -0.98 -14.02
C SER A 37 5.25 -1.50 -15.08
N ASP A 38 5.57 -2.79 -15.03
CA ASP A 38 6.40 -3.43 -16.06
C ASP A 38 5.68 -3.49 -17.41
N LEU A 39 4.42 -3.96 -17.45
CA LEU A 39 3.61 -4.02 -18.67
C LEU A 39 3.37 -2.64 -19.30
N ALA A 40 3.32 -1.58 -18.49
CA ALA A 40 3.18 -0.20 -18.96
C ALA A 40 4.47 0.37 -19.59
N GLY A 41 5.55 -0.42 -19.67
CA GLY A 41 6.79 -0.03 -20.37
C GLY A 41 7.50 1.15 -19.73
N GLY A 42 7.38 1.34 -18.41
CA GLY A 42 8.00 2.45 -17.70
C GLY A 42 7.26 3.79 -17.80
N TRP A 43 6.05 3.83 -18.38
CA TRP A 43 5.18 4.98 -18.19
C TRP A 43 4.78 5.05 -16.74
N GLU A 44 5.21 6.12 -16.07
CA GLU A 44 4.89 6.35 -14.68
C GLU A 44 3.37 6.59 -14.57
N LEU A 45 2.60 5.55 -14.28
CA LEU A 45 1.16 5.62 -14.06
C LEU A 45 0.89 6.28 -12.71
N HIS A 46 1.16 7.58 -12.62
CA HIS A 46 1.06 8.40 -11.41
C HIS A 46 -0.31 8.23 -10.70
N VAL A 47 -1.37 8.12 -11.49
CA VAL A 47 -2.74 7.93 -11.01
C VAL A 47 -2.92 6.58 -10.30
N LEU A 48 -2.15 5.56 -10.68
CA LEU A 48 -2.26 4.22 -10.11
C LEU A 48 -1.84 4.20 -8.63
N TYR A 49 -0.89 5.04 -8.21
CA TYR A 49 -0.55 5.18 -6.78
C TYR A 49 -1.76 5.62 -5.96
N LEU A 50 -2.53 6.61 -6.44
CA LEU A 50 -3.74 7.08 -5.76
C LEU A 50 -4.80 5.97 -5.67
N VAL A 51 -4.94 5.18 -6.74
CA VAL A 51 -5.84 4.02 -6.76
C VAL A 51 -5.42 2.98 -5.73
N LEU A 52 -4.14 2.65 -5.63
CA LEU A 52 -3.62 1.70 -4.64
C LEU A 52 -3.87 2.18 -3.20
N GLY A 53 -3.57 3.45 -2.92
CA GLY A 53 -3.83 4.05 -1.61
C GLY A 53 -5.32 4.01 -1.25
N TYR A 54 -6.19 4.32 -2.22
CA TYR A 54 -7.65 4.24 -2.03
C TYR A 54 -8.15 2.80 -1.84
N MET A 55 -7.65 1.85 -2.62
CA MET A 55 -8.00 0.42 -2.47
C MET A 55 -7.60 -0.10 -1.09
N MET A 56 -6.40 0.23 -0.62
CA MET A 56 -5.94 -0.18 0.71
C MET A 56 -6.79 0.48 1.80
N ALA A 57 -7.06 1.78 1.70
CA ALA A 57 -7.97 2.48 2.61
C ALA A 57 -9.36 1.84 2.66
N TYR A 58 -9.92 1.49 1.49
CA TYR A 58 -11.21 0.82 1.38
C TYR A 58 -11.21 -0.53 2.11
N VAL A 59 -10.16 -1.34 1.95
CA VAL A 59 -10.01 -2.62 2.66
C VAL A 59 -9.92 -2.40 4.17
N VAL A 60 -9.14 -1.42 4.63
CA VAL A 60 -9.04 -1.05 6.05
C VAL A 60 -10.40 -0.65 6.61
N ARG A 61 -11.16 0.17 5.86
CA ARG A 61 -12.48 0.65 6.26
C ARG A 61 -13.50 -0.47 6.34
N VAL A 62 -13.59 -1.33 5.31
CA VAL A 62 -14.59 -2.41 5.24
C VAL A 62 -14.32 -3.50 6.27
N VAL A 63 -13.07 -3.95 6.40
CA VAL A 63 -12.70 -5.08 7.28
C VAL A 63 -12.50 -4.61 8.72
N GLY A 64 -11.85 -3.47 8.92
CA GLY A 64 -11.59 -2.91 10.24
C GLY A 64 -12.80 -2.23 10.87
N ARG A 65 -13.74 -1.72 10.05
CA ARG A 65 -14.81 -0.79 10.48
C ARG A 65 -14.21 0.35 11.31
N GLY A 66 -13.10 0.89 10.81
CA GLY A 66 -12.17 1.72 11.55
C GLY A 66 -12.71 3.12 11.81
N VAL A 67 -12.83 3.51 13.08
CA VAL A 67 -13.22 4.89 13.48
C VAL A 67 -12.06 5.63 14.16
N GLN A 68 -10.94 4.93 14.41
CA GLN A 68 -9.84 5.43 15.24
C GLN A 68 -8.57 5.66 14.43
N LYS A 69 -7.76 6.63 14.88
CA LYS A 69 -6.48 7.01 14.26
C LYS A 69 -5.52 5.84 13.99
N ARG A 70 -5.56 4.78 14.80
CA ARG A 70 -4.74 3.56 14.58
C ARG A 70 -5.03 2.86 13.24
N PHE A 71 -6.25 2.93 12.73
CA PHE A 71 -6.60 2.37 11.41
C PHE A 71 -6.07 3.26 10.28
N GLN A 72 -6.03 4.58 10.47
CA GLN A 72 -5.41 5.50 9.51
C GLN A 72 -3.92 5.25 9.36
N ILE A 73 -3.21 5.11 10.50
CA ILE A 73 -1.79 4.79 10.51
C ILE A 73 -1.55 3.45 9.81
N LEU A 74 -2.39 2.45 10.09
CA LEU A 74 -2.28 1.15 9.43
C LEU A 74 -2.47 1.25 7.91
N GLY A 75 -3.47 2.01 7.44
CA GLY A 75 -3.68 2.24 6.01
C GLY A 75 -2.50 2.91 5.32
N ALA A 76 -1.90 3.92 5.97
CA ALA A 76 -0.70 4.58 5.49
C ALA A 76 0.49 3.61 5.38
N VAL A 77 0.74 2.82 6.44
CA VAL A 77 1.83 1.85 6.49
C VAL A 77 1.65 0.75 5.45
N LEU A 78 0.43 0.19 5.32
CA LEU A 78 0.17 -0.84 4.32
C LEU A 78 0.28 -0.30 2.88
N THR A 79 -0.12 0.95 2.65
CA THR A 79 0.08 1.62 1.35
C THR A 79 1.57 1.79 1.02
N LEU A 80 2.37 2.18 2.01
CA LEU A 80 3.82 2.25 1.84
C LEU A 80 4.42 0.87 1.53
N VAL A 81 3.95 -0.19 2.21
CA VAL A 81 4.38 -1.57 1.94
C VAL A 81 4.03 -2.00 0.52
N ILE A 82 2.84 -1.67 0.02
CA ILE A 82 2.43 -1.94 -1.39
C ILE A 82 3.45 -1.32 -2.36
N ILE A 83 3.79 -0.05 -2.15
CA ILE A 83 4.73 0.68 -3.01
C ILE A 83 6.12 0.02 -2.96
N LEU A 84 6.64 -0.29 -1.78
CA LEU A 84 7.94 -0.96 -1.62
C LEU A 84 7.96 -2.34 -2.29
N ILE A 85 6.86 -3.08 -2.22
CA ILE A 85 6.78 -4.40 -2.85
C ILE A 85 6.87 -4.25 -4.37
N GLY A 86 6.14 -3.34 -5.00
CA GLY A 86 6.25 -3.18 -6.46
C GLY A 86 7.56 -2.53 -6.92
N ASP A 87 8.10 -1.58 -6.17
CA ASP A 87 9.32 -0.84 -6.58
C ASP A 87 10.61 -1.65 -6.32
N VAL A 88 10.63 -2.51 -5.31
CA VAL A 88 11.85 -3.22 -4.87
C VAL A 88 11.70 -4.74 -4.92
N VAL A 89 10.64 -5.28 -4.32
CA VAL A 89 10.49 -6.73 -4.18
C VAL A 89 10.15 -7.39 -5.51
N TYR A 90 9.27 -6.80 -6.31
CA TYR A 90 8.89 -7.30 -7.62
C TYR A 90 10.11 -7.46 -8.55
N PRO A 91 10.94 -6.42 -8.80
CA PRO A 91 12.10 -6.60 -9.68
C PRO A 91 13.15 -7.55 -9.11
N PHE A 92 13.29 -7.62 -7.78
CA PHE A 92 14.17 -8.59 -7.12
C PHE A 92 13.71 -10.04 -7.35
N VAL A 93 12.40 -10.31 -7.20
CA VAL A 93 11.85 -11.66 -7.34
C VAL A 93 11.75 -12.09 -8.80
N VAL A 94 11.34 -11.18 -9.69
CA VAL A 94 11.02 -11.51 -11.10
C VAL A 94 12.27 -11.50 -11.99
N TYR A 95 13.11 -10.47 -11.89
CA TYR A 95 14.30 -10.34 -12.73
C TYR A 95 15.59 -10.79 -12.04
N GLN A 96 15.52 -11.18 -10.76
CA GLN A 96 16.69 -11.60 -9.98
C GLN A 96 17.81 -10.56 -9.96
N ILE A 97 17.46 -9.28 -10.04
CA ILE A 97 18.41 -8.17 -9.98
C ILE A 97 18.84 -7.99 -8.53
N ASP A 98 20.13 -7.77 -8.30
CA ASP A 98 20.65 -7.52 -6.96
C ASP A 98 20.03 -6.28 -6.30
N LEU A 99 19.73 -6.37 -4.99
CA LEU A 99 19.13 -5.29 -4.22
C LEU A 99 19.87 -3.95 -4.31
N PRO A 100 21.22 -3.88 -4.26
CA PRO A 100 21.94 -2.61 -4.42
C PRO A 100 21.68 -1.96 -5.78
N THR A 101 21.55 -2.75 -6.84
CA THR A 101 21.28 -2.27 -8.20
C THR A 101 19.86 -1.72 -8.30
N ILE A 102 18.88 -2.44 -7.75
CA ILE A 102 17.48 -1.96 -7.71
C ILE A 102 17.38 -0.66 -6.91
N ILE A 103 17.99 -0.60 -5.72
CA ILE A 103 17.93 0.60 -4.86
C ILE A 103 18.55 1.79 -5.58
N SER A 104 19.73 1.61 -6.19
CA SER A 104 20.40 2.70 -6.91
C SER A 104 19.63 3.18 -8.14
N PHE A 105 19.02 2.26 -8.90
CA PHE A 105 18.16 2.61 -10.04
C PHE A 105 16.90 3.35 -9.60
N THR A 106 16.22 2.85 -8.57
CA THR A 106 15.00 3.46 -8.01
C THR A 106 15.29 4.85 -7.43
N LEU A 107 16.40 5.03 -6.70
CA LEU A 107 16.82 6.33 -6.19
C LEU A 107 17.18 7.31 -7.32
N GLN A 108 17.85 6.84 -8.36
CA GLN A 108 18.14 7.66 -9.54
C GLN A 108 16.85 8.12 -10.23
N ASN A 109 15.85 7.23 -10.38
CA ASN A 109 14.56 7.57 -10.96
C ASN A 109 13.75 8.54 -10.10
N TYR A 110 13.91 8.52 -8.78
CA TYR A 110 13.25 9.48 -7.89
C TYR A 110 13.89 10.86 -7.92
N LEU A 111 15.20 10.92 -8.20
CA LEU A 111 15.97 12.15 -8.26
C LEU A 111 16.13 12.68 -9.69
N SER A 112 15.61 11.98 -10.70
CA SER A 112 15.71 12.36 -12.11
C SER A 112 14.67 13.44 -12.46
N GLY A 113 15.08 14.70 -12.24
CA GLY A 113 14.36 15.87 -12.72
C GLY A 113 12.93 16.01 -12.17
N ILE A 114 12.08 16.69 -12.95
CA ILE A 114 10.70 17.04 -12.55
C ILE A 114 9.81 15.80 -12.46
N SER A 115 10.01 14.81 -13.34
CA SER A 115 9.27 13.55 -13.34
C SER A 115 9.50 12.76 -12.05
N GLY A 116 10.75 12.59 -11.62
CA GLY A 116 11.07 11.88 -10.37
C GLY A 116 10.45 12.55 -9.13
N LEU A 117 10.53 13.88 -9.05
CA LEU A 117 9.89 14.66 -7.98
C LEU A 117 8.36 14.50 -7.99
N LEU A 118 7.74 14.52 -9.16
CA LEU A 118 6.31 14.32 -9.31
C LEU A 118 5.91 12.89 -8.88
N SER A 119 6.68 11.89 -9.29
CA SER A 119 6.56 10.48 -8.92
C SER A 119 6.62 10.27 -7.39
N LEU A 120 7.50 11.01 -6.70
CA LEU A 120 7.55 11.03 -5.23
C LEU A 120 6.32 11.68 -4.60
N LEU A 121 5.86 12.82 -5.16
CA LEU A 121 4.64 13.48 -4.69
C LEU A 121 3.40 12.59 -4.84
N PHE A 122 3.29 11.84 -5.94
CA PHE A 122 2.20 10.90 -6.13
C PHE A 122 2.24 9.75 -5.10
N ARG A 123 3.41 9.19 -4.79
CA ARG A 123 3.55 8.19 -3.72
C ARG A 123 3.19 8.76 -2.35
N ALA A 124 3.67 9.97 -2.03
CA ALA A 124 3.32 10.65 -0.79
C ALA A 124 1.80 10.92 -0.70
N SER A 125 1.19 11.35 -1.80
CA SER A 125 -0.25 11.58 -1.89
C SER A 125 -1.04 10.29 -1.73
N ALA A 126 -0.55 9.16 -2.27
CA ALA A 126 -1.16 7.85 -2.09
C ALA A 126 -1.15 7.40 -0.63
N ILE A 127 -0.03 7.61 0.08
CA ILE A 127 0.06 7.33 1.51
C ILE A 127 -0.90 8.23 2.30
N TYR A 128 -0.99 9.51 1.93
CA TYR A 128 -1.94 10.45 2.55
C TYR A 128 -3.40 10.04 2.30
N VAL A 129 -3.74 9.62 1.08
CA VAL A 129 -5.05 9.07 0.73
C VAL A 129 -5.35 7.81 1.52
N GLY A 130 -4.37 6.90 1.63
CA GLY A 130 -4.43 5.70 2.45
C GLY A 130 -4.67 6.01 3.91
N TYR A 131 -4.04 7.06 4.44
CA TYR A 131 -4.27 7.54 5.81
C TYR A 131 -5.69 8.08 5.99
N ASN A 132 -6.09 9.05 5.16
CA ASN A 132 -7.31 9.83 5.39
C ASN A 132 -8.59 9.02 5.12
N ASN A 133 -8.58 8.16 4.10
CA ASN A 133 -9.77 7.39 3.70
C ASN A 133 -9.95 6.05 4.43
N SER A 134 -9.05 5.72 5.36
CA SER A 134 -9.12 4.49 6.17
C SER A 134 -10.12 4.55 7.33
N ILE A 135 -10.87 5.67 7.47
CA ILE A 135 -11.97 5.86 8.44
C ILE A 135 -13.33 5.79 7.74
#